data_AF-A0A250WQH0-F1
#
_entry.id   AF-A0A250WQH0-F1
#
_cell.length_a   1.000
_cell.length_b   1.000
_cell.length_c   1.000
_cell.angle_alpha   90.00
_cell.angle_beta   90.00
_cell.angle_gamma   90.00
#
_symmetry.space_group_name_H-M   'P 1'
#
loop_
_entity.id
_entity.type
_entity.pdbx_description
1 polymer ?
#
loop_
_entity_poly.entity_id
_entity_poly.type
_entity_poly.pdbx_seq_one_letter_code
_entity_poly.pdbx_strand_id
1 'polypeptide(L)'
;MYLSVEFGYMMHSQSINVNQRLNWHDSIDIRVCTNRACKKAGSQQILKFFEDLSLPSITVSGAGCLGSCGKGPNLLVQKPPLLHHSETRRDQATASETVLICHIATISDAFEVITSVCGMTIAQTDIDAAQFRLQGNELAVGGDLQGAMEMYTRGLNLDPGHGHHLLLCNRSAVLLHLGRKQEALQDALRSLELSPPSFAKAWLRAVDCHYALEQYVAAAALTRLAVQQCPQFKSLPSFVDVREALKKVGHPV
;
A
#
# COMPACT_ATOMS: atom_id res chain seq x y z
N MET A 1 -2.27 56.40 8.20
CA MET A 1 -3.43 57.19 7.74
C MET A 1 -3.20 57.46 6.25
N TYR A 2 -4.05 56.87 5.38
CA TYR A 2 -4.22 57.12 3.93
C TYR A 2 -3.03 56.82 2.98
N LEU A 3 -3.12 55.79 2.10
CA LEU A 3 -3.60 55.83 0.68
C LEU A 3 -2.62 56.65 -0.20
N SER A 4 -2.01 56.15 -1.29
CA SER A 4 -2.62 55.50 -2.48
C SER A 4 -1.62 55.36 -3.68
N VAL A 5 -1.98 54.50 -4.66
CA VAL A 5 -1.67 54.51 -6.14
C VAL A 5 -0.36 53.84 -6.63
N GLU A 6 -0.35 52.57 -7.11
CA GLU A 6 -0.50 52.03 -8.52
C GLU A 6 0.88 51.79 -9.21
N PHE A 7 1.14 50.91 -10.20
CA PHE A 7 0.43 49.92 -11.03
C PHE A 7 1.50 48.95 -11.62
N GLY A 8 1.09 47.73 -11.99
CA GLY A 8 1.66 47.03 -13.15
C GLY A 8 2.26 45.64 -12.88
N TYR A 9 1.47 44.58 -13.05
CA TYR A 9 1.48 43.74 -14.25
C TYR A 9 0.38 42.68 -14.17
N MET A 10 -0.46 42.64 -15.23
CA MET A 10 -1.51 41.66 -15.47
C MET A 10 -0.95 40.23 -15.53
N MET A 11 -1.52 39.32 -14.74
CA MET A 11 -1.59 37.89 -15.06
C MET A 11 -3.03 37.44 -14.83
N HIS A 12 -3.67 37.00 -15.92
CA HIS A 12 -5.02 36.45 -15.89
C HIS A 12 -5.00 35.12 -15.13
N SER A 13 -5.73 35.09 -14.02
CA SER A 13 -6.14 33.90 -13.32
C SER A 13 -7.31 33.25 -14.09
N GLN A 14 -7.14 31.99 -14.48
CA GLN A 14 -8.28 31.10 -14.65
C GLN A 14 -8.16 29.99 -13.62
N SER A 15 -8.93 30.20 -12.56
CA SER A 15 -9.19 29.26 -11.48
C SER A 15 -9.84 28.00 -12.07
N ILE A 16 -9.09 26.91 -12.14
CA ILE A 16 -9.67 25.59 -12.43
C ILE A 16 -10.39 25.13 -11.16
N ASN A 17 -11.69 24.93 -11.28
CA ASN A 17 -12.59 24.63 -10.17
C ASN A 17 -12.35 23.19 -9.67
N VAL A 18 -11.78 23.07 -8.47
CA VAL A 18 -11.30 21.82 -7.82
C VAL A 18 -12.44 21.02 -7.17
N ASN A 19 -13.65 21.00 -7.75
CA ASN A 19 -14.81 20.34 -7.13
C ASN A 19 -15.64 19.52 -8.13
N GLN A 20 -15.07 18.44 -8.63
CA GLN A 20 -15.85 17.28 -9.07
C GLN A 20 -15.57 16.12 -8.13
N ARG A 21 -16.63 15.72 -7.43
CA ARG A 21 -16.66 14.65 -6.44
C ARG A 21 -16.06 13.38 -7.04
N LEU A 22 -14.97 12.89 -6.46
CA LEU A 22 -14.43 11.56 -6.66
C LEU A 22 -15.53 10.54 -6.31
N ASN A 23 -16.22 10.04 -7.33
CA ASN A 23 -17.18 8.98 -7.16
C ASN A 23 -16.42 7.66 -7.07
N TRP A 24 -16.82 6.81 -6.13
CA TRP A 24 -16.17 5.55 -5.78
C TRP A 24 -16.34 4.42 -6.83
N HIS A 25 -16.49 4.79 -8.12
CA HIS A 25 -16.70 3.87 -9.26
C HIS A 25 -15.53 3.91 -10.29
N ASP A 26 -14.46 4.66 -10.00
CA ASP A 26 -13.38 5.00 -10.94
C ASP A 26 -12.02 4.35 -10.62
N SER A 27 -11.97 3.12 -10.11
CA SER A 27 -10.69 2.46 -9.81
C SER A 27 -10.21 1.58 -10.97
N ILE A 28 -8.92 1.69 -11.30
CA ILE A 28 -8.26 0.80 -12.26
C ILE A 28 -7.99 -0.54 -11.59
N ASP A 29 -8.40 -1.65 -12.20
CA ASP A 29 -8.13 -3.00 -11.70
C ASP A 29 -6.95 -3.63 -12.43
N ILE A 30 -5.88 -3.94 -11.69
CA ILE A 30 -4.68 -4.62 -12.19
C ILE A 30 -4.66 -6.06 -11.66
N ARG A 31 -4.74 -7.03 -12.56
CA ARG A 31 -4.60 -8.45 -12.22
C ARG A 31 -3.30 -9.03 -12.73
N VAL A 32 -2.43 -9.46 -11.83
CA VAL A 32 -1.11 -10.04 -12.16
C VAL A 32 -1.24 -11.55 -12.29
N CYS A 33 -0.82 -12.13 -13.43
CA CYS A 33 -0.80 -13.58 -13.62
C CYS A 33 0.14 -14.25 -12.61
N THR A 34 -0.40 -15.12 -11.76
CA THR A 34 0.36 -15.87 -10.73
C THR A 34 0.45 -17.37 -11.02
N ASN A 35 0.30 -17.78 -12.28
CA ASN A 35 0.48 -19.18 -12.69
C ASN A 35 1.95 -19.64 -12.52
N ARG A 36 2.19 -20.96 -12.53
CA ARG A 36 3.50 -21.59 -12.26
C ARG A 36 4.65 -21.00 -13.08
N ALA A 37 4.44 -20.74 -14.37
CA ALA A 37 5.46 -20.16 -15.24
C ALA A 37 5.79 -18.70 -14.84
N CYS A 38 4.77 -17.86 -14.65
CA CYS A 38 4.93 -16.47 -14.25
C CYS A 38 5.53 -16.34 -12.84
N LYS A 39 5.20 -17.24 -11.90
CA LYS A 39 5.83 -17.30 -10.58
C LYS A 39 7.35 -17.49 -10.67
N LYS A 40 7.81 -18.39 -11.55
CA LYS A 40 9.25 -18.58 -11.81
C LYS A 40 9.91 -17.36 -12.44
N ALA A 41 9.14 -16.54 -13.15
CA ALA A 41 9.59 -15.32 -13.80
C ALA A 41 9.34 -14.05 -12.96
N GLY A 42 9.16 -14.17 -11.64
CA GLY A 42 9.08 -13.02 -10.74
C GLY A 42 7.69 -12.41 -10.51
N SER A 43 6.60 -13.09 -10.92
CA SER A 43 5.24 -12.51 -10.78
C SER A 43 4.85 -12.11 -9.37
N GLN A 44 5.42 -12.75 -8.34
CA GLN A 44 5.14 -12.43 -6.95
C GLN A 44 5.76 -11.08 -6.55
N GLN A 45 6.97 -10.77 -7.02
CA GLN A 45 7.60 -9.48 -6.79
C GLN A 45 6.80 -8.36 -7.48
N ILE A 46 6.30 -8.61 -8.70
CA ILE A 46 5.48 -7.64 -9.43
C ILE A 46 4.13 -7.41 -8.76
N LEU A 47 3.41 -8.48 -8.39
CA LEU A 47 2.16 -8.37 -7.63
C LEU A 47 2.40 -7.59 -6.34
N LYS A 48 3.45 -7.96 -5.60
CA LYS A 48 3.80 -7.32 -4.36
C LYS A 48 4.07 -5.83 -4.60
N PHE A 49 4.88 -5.46 -5.60
CA PHE A 49 5.17 -4.07 -5.98
C PHE A 49 3.92 -3.22 -6.22
N PHE A 50 2.91 -3.73 -6.94
CA PHE A 50 1.68 -2.98 -7.15
C PHE A 50 0.86 -2.78 -5.86
N GLU A 51 0.70 -3.83 -5.04
CA GLU A 51 0.02 -3.72 -3.72
C GLU A 51 0.71 -2.67 -2.81
N ASP A 52 2.02 -2.66 -2.93
CA ASP A 52 2.99 -1.95 -2.12
C ASP A 52 3.09 -0.45 -2.40
N LEU A 53 2.80 -0.05 -3.63
CA LEU A 53 2.56 1.35 -3.96
C LEU A 53 1.29 1.88 -3.30
N SER A 54 0.34 1.00 -2.95
CA SER A 54 -0.87 1.34 -2.17
C SER A 54 -1.61 2.57 -2.73
N LEU A 55 -1.74 2.64 -4.06
CA LEU A 55 -2.35 3.76 -4.75
C LEU A 55 -3.88 3.75 -4.57
N PRO A 56 -4.50 4.83 -4.09
CA PRO A 56 -5.94 4.84 -3.78
C PRO A 56 -6.87 4.49 -4.94
N SER A 57 -6.47 4.81 -6.18
CA SER A 57 -7.27 4.61 -7.39
C SER A 57 -6.94 3.32 -8.14
N ILE A 58 -6.11 2.44 -7.58
CA ILE A 58 -5.77 1.15 -8.18
C ILE A 58 -6.13 -0.01 -7.24
N THR A 59 -6.88 -0.98 -7.75
CA THR A 59 -7.03 -2.29 -7.11
C THR A 59 -6.07 -3.27 -7.73
N VAL A 60 -5.46 -4.12 -6.91
CA VAL A 60 -4.44 -5.07 -7.34
C VAL A 60 -4.80 -6.46 -6.86
N SER A 61 -4.75 -7.46 -7.74
CA SER A 61 -5.00 -8.85 -7.36
C SER A 61 -4.18 -9.85 -8.18
N GLY A 62 -4.04 -11.07 -7.65
CA GLY A 62 -3.51 -12.19 -8.42
C GLY A 62 -4.57 -12.82 -9.31
N ALA A 63 -4.20 -13.18 -10.53
CA ALA A 63 -5.03 -13.94 -11.47
C ALA A 63 -4.45 -15.32 -11.76
N GLY A 64 -5.31 -16.19 -12.31
CA GLY A 64 -4.92 -17.44 -12.96
C GLY A 64 -4.10 -17.21 -14.23
N CYS A 65 -3.91 -18.26 -15.04
CA CYS A 65 -3.18 -18.14 -16.30
C CYS A 65 -3.91 -17.18 -17.27
N LEU A 66 -3.26 -16.09 -17.68
CA LEU A 66 -3.80 -15.13 -18.65
C LEU A 66 -3.42 -15.46 -20.11
N GLY A 67 -2.88 -16.65 -20.37
CA GLY A 67 -2.34 -17.03 -21.69
C GLY A 67 -0.98 -16.37 -21.98
N SER A 68 -0.31 -16.79 -23.05
CA SER A 68 0.96 -16.19 -23.54
C SER A 68 2.08 -16.04 -22.48
N CYS A 69 2.12 -16.94 -21.50
CA CYS A 69 3.07 -16.89 -20.38
C CYS A 69 4.45 -17.42 -20.81
N GLY A 70 5.24 -16.59 -21.51
CA GLY A 70 6.56 -16.97 -22.03
C GLY A 70 7.73 -16.30 -21.30
N LYS A 71 7.76 -14.96 -21.27
CA LYS A 71 8.93 -14.17 -20.81
C LYS A 71 8.73 -13.38 -19.51
N GLY A 72 7.59 -13.54 -18.84
CA GLY A 72 7.26 -12.77 -17.62
C GLY A 72 5.80 -12.94 -17.22
N PRO A 73 5.37 -12.37 -16.09
CA PRO A 73 3.95 -12.26 -15.78
C PRO A 73 3.24 -11.38 -16.79
N ASN A 74 2.00 -11.77 -17.10
CA ASN A 74 1.09 -10.96 -17.87
C ASN A 74 0.13 -10.27 -16.92
N LEU A 75 -0.31 -9.07 -17.27
CA LEU A 75 -1.21 -8.24 -16.48
C LEU A 75 -2.49 -8.01 -17.27
N LEU A 76 -3.63 -8.10 -16.60
CA LEU A 76 -4.90 -7.61 -17.13
C LEU A 76 -5.20 -6.28 -16.44
N VAL A 77 -5.29 -5.19 -17.21
CA VAL A 77 -5.65 -3.87 -16.71
C VAL A 77 -7.07 -3.54 -17.18
N GLN A 78 -8.00 -3.36 -16.25
CA GLN A 78 -9.36 -2.95 -16.54
C GLN A 78 -9.56 -1.51 -16.08
N LYS A 79 -9.94 -0.63 -17.01
CA LYS A 79 -10.22 0.77 -16.73
C LYS A 79 -11.73 1.00 -16.65
N PRO A 80 -12.19 1.87 -15.73
CA PRO A 80 -13.59 2.24 -15.65
C PRO A 80 -14.04 2.99 -16.91
N PRO A 81 -15.34 2.94 -17.26
CA PRO A 81 -15.96 3.83 -18.23
C PRO A 81 -15.63 5.30 -17.97
N LEU A 82 -15.22 6.05 -18.99
CA LEU A 82 -15.12 7.50 -18.90
C LEU A 82 -16.52 8.11 -19.03
N LEU A 83 -16.96 8.85 -18.01
CA LEU A 83 -18.17 9.67 -18.08
C LEU A 83 -17.82 11.02 -18.71
N HIS A 84 -18.32 11.25 -19.93
CA HIS A 84 -18.22 12.56 -20.55
C HIS A 84 -19.35 13.46 -20.04
N HIS A 85 -19.03 14.41 -19.15
CA HIS A 85 -19.96 15.49 -18.80
C HIS A 85 -20.00 16.52 -19.94
N SER A 86 -20.93 16.37 -20.88
CA SER A 86 -21.29 17.44 -21.82
C SER A 86 -22.70 17.92 -21.52
N GLU A 87 -22.88 19.21 -21.25
CA GLU A 87 -24.15 19.83 -20.84
C GLU A 87 -25.27 19.76 -21.90
N THR A 88 -25.06 19.12 -23.06
CA THR A 88 -25.99 19.14 -24.20
C THR A 88 -26.25 17.80 -24.90
N ARG A 89 -25.74 16.67 -24.41
CA ARG A 89 -26.09 15.33 -24.93
C ARG A 89 -26.15 14.31 -23.80
N ARG A 90 -27.18 13.44 -23.86
CA ARG A 90 -27.38 12.27 -22.97
C ARG A 90 -26.04 11.66 -22.59
N ASP A 91 -25.78 11.49 -21.30
CA ASP A 91 -24.57 10.87 -20.75
C ASP A 91 -24.26 9.57 -21.49
N GLN A 92 -23.27 9.58 -22.37
CA GLN A 92 -22.75 8.37 -23.02
C GLN A 92 -21.48 7.99 -22.26
N ALA A 93 -21.60 7.01 -21.37
CA ALA A 93 -20.45 6.34 -20.77
C ALA A 93 -19.70 5.57 -21.85
N THR A 94 -18.38 5.71 -21.93
CA THR A 94 -17.56 4.86 -22.81
C THR A 94 -17.55 3.42 -22.29
N ALA A 95 -17.30 2.43 -23.17
CA ALA A 95 -17.17 1.04 -22.71
C ALA A 95 -15.93 0.90 -21.80
N SER A 96 -16.00 0.03 -20.79
CA SER A 96 -14.86 -0.33 -19.96
C SER A 96 -13.73 -0.89 -20.83
N GLU A 97 -12.55 -0.27 -20.78
CA GLU A 97 -11.38 -0.71 -21.54
C GLU A 97 -10.67 -1.83 -20.78
N THR A 98 -10.35 -2.93 -21.46
CA THR A 98 -9.54 -4.01 -20.89
C THR A 98 -8.30 -4.22 -21.75
N VAL A 99 -7.13 -4.13 -21.14
CA VAL A 99 -5.83 -4.21 -21.80
C VAL A 99 -5.05 -5.40 -21.22
N LEU A 100 -4.63 -6.33 -22.07
CA LEU A 100 -3.70 -7.40 -21.71
C LEU A 100 -2.27 -6.95 -22.03
N ILE A 101 -1.43 -6.89 -21.00
CA ILE A 101 -0.03 -6.53 -21.12
C ILE A 101 0.82 -7.76 -20.84
N CYS A 102 1.73 -8.09 -21.75
CA CYS A 102 2.53 -9.31 -21.63
C CYS A 102 3.96 -8.99 -21.17
N HIS A 103 4.56 -9.93 -20.43
CA HIS A 103 5.99 -9.94 -20.13
C HIS A 103 6.52 -8.82 -19.21
N ILE A 104 5.78 -8.52 -18.14
CA ILE A 104 6.17 -7.53 -17.12
C ILE A 104 7.14 -8.17 -16.12
N ALA A 105 8.40 -8.36 -16.48
CA ALA A 105 9.35 -9.13 -15.67
C ALA A 105 10.05 -8.29 -14.59
N THR A 106 10.06 -6.96 -14.73
CA THR A 106 10.80 -6.06 -13.84
C THR A 106 9.90 -4.99 -13.21
N ILE A 107 10.39 -4.36 -12.15
CA ILE A 107 9.72 -3.21 -11.52
C ILE A 107 9.66 -2.01 -12.48
N SER A 108 10.64 -1.87 -13.38
CA SER A 108 10.61 -0.86 -14.44
C SER A 108 9.44 -1.10 -15.39
N ASP A 109 9.22 -2.35 -15.80
CA ASP A 109 8.10 -2.71 -16.67
C ASP A 109 6.77 -2.42 -15.96
N ALA A 110 6.67 -2.76 -14.67
CA ALA A 110 5.48 -2.49 -13.86
C ALA A 110 5.20 -0.98 -13.73
N PHE A 111 6.26 -0.17 -13.60
CA PHE A 111 6.14 1.28 -13.57
C PHE A 111 5.67 1.87 -14.92
N GLU A 112 6.18 1.37 -16.04
CA GLU A 112 5.71 1.77 -17.37
C GLU A 112 4.21 1.49 -17.56
N VAL A 113 3.69 0.40 -16.99
CA VAL A 113 2.25 0.12 -16.98
C VAL A 113 1.47 1.21 -16.23
N ILE A 114 1.96 1.67 -15.09
CA ILE A 114 1.24 2.68 -14.30
C ILE A 114 1.26 4.04 -15.01
N THR A 115 2.40 4.43 -15.57
CA THR A 115 2.54 5.72 -16.25
C THR A 115 1.83 5.75 -17.59
N SER A 116 2.09 4.76 -18.44
CA SER A 116 1.67 4.78 -19.84
C SER A 116 0.28 4.19 -20.05
N VAL A 117 -0.11 3.17 -19.28
CA VAL A 117 -1.42 2.53 -19.44
C VAL A 117 -2.44 3.10 -18.46
N CYS A 118 -2.06 3.29 -17.19
CA CYS A 118 -2.96 3.82 -16.18
C CYS A 118 -3.02 5.36 -16.19
N GLY A 119 -2.08 6.04 -16.87
CA GLY A 119 -2.05 7.50 -16.98
C GLY A 119 -1.73 8.20 -15.66
N MET A 120 -1.07 7.51 -14.72
CA MET A 120 -0.79 8.03 -13.39
C MET A 120 0.65 8.52 -13.28
N THR A 121 0.85 9.59 -12.52
CA THR A 121 2.18 10.06 -12.14
C THR A 121 2.48 9.62 -10.72
N ILE A 122 3.61 8.95 -10.51
CA ILE A 122 4.11 8.51 -9.21
C ILE A 122 5.48 9.14 -9.00
N ALA A 123 5.77 9.59 -7.78
CA ALA A 123 7.08 10.12 -7.44
C ALA A 123 8.13 9.00 -7.49
N GLN A 124 9.33 9.31 -8.00
CA GLN A 124 10.43 8.33 -8.02
C GLN A 124 10.74 7.80 -6.62
N THR A 125 10.59 8.63 -5.59
CA THR A 125 10.77 8.25 -4.18
C THR A 125 9.82 7.13 -3.73
N ASP A 126 8.57 7.10 -4.21
CA ASP A 126 7.61 6.03 -3.89
C ASP A 126 8.03 4.69 -4.52
N ILE A 127 8.58 4.74 -5.73
CA ILE A 127 9.07 3.56 -6.47
C ILE A 127 10.30 2.99 -5.75
N ASP A 128 11.28 3.85 -5.46
CA ASP A 128 12.51 3.46 -4.79
C ASP A 128 12.22 2.93 -3.37
N ALA A 129 11.27 3.55 -2.65
CA ALA A 129 10.82 3.07 -1.36
C ALA A 129 10.14 1.69 -1.44
N ALA A 130 9.33 1.44 -2.46
CA ALA A 130 8.74 0.14 -2.71
C ALA A 130 9.82 -0.92 -3.02
N GLN A 131 10.84 -0.58 -3.81
CA GLN A 131 11.99 -1.44 -4.09
C GLN A 131 12.76 -1.80 -2.82
N PHE A 132 13.11 -0.81 -2.00
CA PHE A 132 13.76 -1.04 -0.71
C PHE A 132 12.93 -1.94 0.20
N ARG A 133 11.60 -1.78 0.21
CA ARG A 133 10.74 -2.66 1.00
C ARG A 133 10.72 -4.09 0.48
N LEU A 134 10.71 -4.30 -0.84
CA LEU A 134 10.80 -5.64 -1.43
C LEU A 134 12.12 -6.32 -1.07
N GLN A 135 13.24 -5.61 -1.20
CA GLN A 135 14.56 -6.11 -0.79
C GLN A 135 14.59 -6.44 0.71
N GLY A 136 14.05 -5.55 1.55
CA GLY A 136 13.95 -5.79 2.99
C GLY A 136 13.11 -7.02 3.33
N ASN A 137 12.01 -7.25 2.60
CA ASN A 137 11.18 -8.44 2.78
C ASN A 137 11.94 -9.73 2.41
N GLU A 138 12.70 -9.71 1.32
CA GLU A 138 13.52 -10.84 0.88
C GLU A 138 14.60 -11.19 1.91
N LEU A 139 15.30 -10.17 2.43
CA LEU A 139 16.30 -10.33 3.49
C LEU A 139 15.68 -10.87 4.79
N ALA A 140 14.51 -10.35 5.18
CA ALA A 140 13.79 -10.82 6.37
C ALA A 140 13.36 -12.28 6.24
N VAL A 141 12.87 -12.70 5.07
CA VAL A 141 12.54 -14.10 4.76
C VAL A 141 13.80 -14.98 4.75
N GLY A 142 14.91 -14.44 4.27
CA GLY A 142 16.23 -15.10 4.30
C GLY A 142 16.87 -15.18 5.69
N GLY A 143 16.28 -14.53 6.70
CA GLY A 143 16.79 -14.48 8.07
C GLY A 143 17.82 -13.39 8.35
N ASP A 144 18.21 -12.60 7.34
CA ASP A 144 19.06 -11.42 7.54
C ASP A 144 18.21 -10.23 8.03
N LEU A 145 17.91 -10.26 9.33
CA LEU A 145 17.11 -9.24 9.99
C LEU A 145 17.81 -7.87 10.00
N GLN A 146 19.14 -7.84 10.08
CA GLN A 146 19.89 -6.59 10.11
C GLN A 146 19.85 -5.91 8.73
N GLY A 147 20.13 -6.66 7.66
CA GLY A 147 20.01 -6.17 6.29
C GLY A 147 18.58 -5.73 5.96
N ALA A 148 17.57 -6.48 6.41
CA ALA A 148 16.17 -6.10 6.24
C ALA A 148 15.85 -4.74 6.88
N MET A 149 16.28 -4.53 8.11
CA MET A 149 16.11 -3.27 8.83
C MET A 149 16.79 -2.09 8.12
N GLU A 150 17.99 -2.31 7.58
CA GLU A 150 18.71 -1.31 6.79
C GLU A 150 17.94 -0.91 5.53
N MET A 151 17.41 -1.89 4.78
CA MET A 151 16.62 -1.60 3.58
C MET A 151 15.35 -0.83 3.91
N TYR A 152 14.60 -1.23 4.94
CA TYR A 152 13.41 -0.47 5.36
C TYR A 152 13.75 0.95 5.80
N THR A 153 14.88 1.14 6.48
CA THR A 153 15.33 2.46 6.91
C THR A 153 15.71 3.34 5.71
N ARG A 154 16.38 2.79 4.69
CA ARG A 154 16.65 3.51 3.45
C ARG A 154 15.37 3.95 2.76
N GLY A 155 14.37 3.06 2.67
CA GLY A 155 13.06 3.40 2.12
C GLY A 155 12.35 4.52 2.90
N LEU A 156 12.42 4.49 4.23
CA LEU A 156 11.80 5.54 5.08
C LEU A 156 12.51 6.89 4.94
N ASN A 157 13.84 6.90 4.74
CA ASN A 157 14.61 8.13 4.55
C ASN A 157 14.26 8.86 3.24
N LEU A 158 13.59 8.19 2.29
CA LEU A 158 13.10 8.83 1.06
C LEU A 158 11.83 9.65 1.27
N ASP A 159 11.18 9.53 2.44
CA ASP A 159 9.89 10.14 2.76
C ASP A 159 8.86 9.94 1.64
N PRO A 160 8.53 8.68 1.29
CA PRO A 160 7.60 8.40 0.21
C PRO A 160 6.18 8.87 0.57
N GLY A 161 5.50 9.49 -0.39
CA GLY A 161 4.10 9.88 -0.26
C GLY A 161 3.17 8.67 -0.12
N HIS A 162 3.59 7.51 -0.64
CA HIS A 162 2.83 6.26 -0.57
C HIS A 162 3.64 5.11 0.04
N GLY A 163 2.95 4.18 0.72
CA GLY A 163 3.58 2.99 1.29
C GLY A 163 4.47 3.24 2.53
N HIS A 164 4.56 4.46 3.04
CA HIS A 164 5.31 4.79 4.27
C HIS A 164 4.89 3.91 5.47
N HIS A 165 3.57 3.72 5.66
CA HIS A 165 3.04 2.86 6.72
C HIS A 165 3.45 1.39 6.59
N LEU A 166 3.67 0.90 5.36
CA LEU A 166 4.11 -0.48 5.12
C LEU A 166 5.57 -0.69 5.52
N LEU A 167 6.44 0.28 5.22
CA LEU A 167 7.84 0.26 5.65
C LEU A 167 7.97 0.23 7.17
N LEU A 168 7.22 1.10 7.86
CA LEU A 168 7.16 1.11 9.32
C LEU A 168 6.63 -0.21 9.88
N CYS A 169 5.55 -0.76 9.31
CA CYS A 169 4.99 -2.04 9.73
C CYS A 169 6.00 -3.18 9.63
N ASN A 170 6.78 -3.22 8.54
CA ASN A 170 7.76 -4.28 8.31
C ASN A 170 9.02 -4.08 9.17
N ARG A 171 9.48 -2.83 9.34
CA ARG A 171 10.61 -2.52 10.22
C ARG A 171 10.28 -2.81 11.69
N SER A 172 9.06 -2.49 12.14
CA SER A 172 8.56 -2.87 13.47
C SER A 172 8.65 -4.38 13.72
N ALA A 173 8.23 -5.19 12.75
CA ALA A 173 8.33 -6.65 12.84
C ALA A 173 9.78 -7.11 13.07
N VAL A 174 10.71 -6.61 12.26
CA VAL A 174 12.13 -6.95 12.33
C VAL A 174 12.75 -6.47 13.64
N LEU A 175 12.42 -5.25 14.08
CA LEU A 175 12.87 -4.71 15.36
C LEU A 175 12.42 -5.57 16.55
N LEU A 176 11.18 -6.09 16.52
CA LEU A 176 10.72 -7.05 17.54
C LEU A 176 11.55 -8.33 17.55
N HIS A 177 11.84 -8.90 16.39
CA HIS A 177 12.68 -10.10 16.29
C HIS A 177 14.12 -9.86 16.78
N LEU A 178 14.64 -8.64 16.61
CA LEU A 178 15.93 -8.21 17.14
C LEU A 178 15.89 -7.82 18.63
N GLY A 179 14.74 -7.91 19.30
CA GLY A 179 14.57 -7.56 20.71
C GLY A 179 14.50 -6.05 21.00
N ARG A 180 14.47 -5.19 19.98
CA ARG A 180 14.38 -3.72 20.08
C ARG A 180 12.93 -3.26 20.25
N LYS A 181 12.30 -3.72 21.34
CA LYS A 181 10.84 -3.64 21.55
C LYS A 181 10.26 -2.22 21.58
N GLN A 182 10.92 -1.27 22.24
CA GLN A 182 10.46 0.13 22.28
C GLN A 182 10.44 0.78 20.90
N GLU A 183 11.50 0.60 20.11
CA GLU A 183 11.58 1.15 18.75
C GLU A 183 10.57 0.49 17.82
N ALA A 184 10.37 -0.83 17.98
CA ALA A 184 9.33 -1.53 17.26
C ALA A 184 7.93 -0.99 17.56
N LEU A 185 7.65 -0.63 18.82
CA LEU A 185 6.37 -0.04 19.21
C LEU A 185 6.19 1.35 18.57
N GLN A 186 7.23 2.19 18.53
CA GLN A 186 7.18 3.50 17.88
C GLN A 186 6.80 3.36 16.40
N ASP A 187 7.48 2.47 15.68
CA ASP A 187 7.18 2.18 14.28
C ASP A 187 5.77 1.60 14.10
N ALA A 188 5.34 0.68 14.98
CA ALA A 188 4.01 0.07 14.89
C ALA A 188 2.89 1.09 15.06
N LEU A 189 3.02 1.98 16.05
CA LEU A 189 2.03 3.03 16.32
C LEU A 189 1.99 4.05 15.18
N ARG A 190 3.15 4.45 14.65
CA ARG A 190 3.20 5.36 13.50
C ARG A 190 2.65 4.71 12.23
N SER A 191 2.90 3.42 12.03
CA SER A 191 2.29 2.66 10.94
C SER A 191 0.77 2.65 11.07
N LEU A 192 0.26 2.38 12.27
CA LEU A 192 -1.17 2.35 12.55
C LEU A 192 -1.85 3.69 12.28
N GLU A 193 -1.22 4.79 12.71
CA GLU A 193 -1.70 6.17 12.49
C GLU A 193 -1.81 6.52 11.00
N LEU A 194 -0.83 6.10 10.19
CA LEU A 194 -0.75 6.44 8.77
C LEU A 194 -1.52 5.46 7.87
N SER A 195 -1.83 4.26 8.38
CA SER A 195 -2.44 3.21 7.57
C SER A 195 -3.96 3.39 7.44
N PRO A 196 -4.57 2.89 6.35
CA PRO A 196 -6.02 2.77 6.27
C PRO A 196 -6.57 1.91 7.42
N PRO A 197 -7.77 2.20 7.97
CA PRO A 197 -8.35 1.43 9.09
C PRO A 197 -8.49 -0.07 8.81
N SER A 198 -8.59 -0.46 7.54
CA SER A 198 -8.65 -1.85 7.09
C SER A 198 -7.31 -2.60 7.15
N PHE A 199 -6.19 -1.92 7.41
CA PHE A 199 -4.86 -2.53 7.45
C PHE A 199 -4.60 -3.26 8.77
N ALA A 200 -5.18 -4.45 8.90
CA ALA A 200 -5.13 -5.27 10.11
C ALA A 200 -3.70 -5.58 10.61
N LYS A 201 -2.70 -5.60 9.73
CA LYS A 201 -1.30 -5.88 10.12
C LYS A 201 -0.71 -4.80 11.01
N ALA A 202 -1.05 -3.52 10.82
CA ALA A 202 -0.53 -2.45 11.70
C ALA A 202 -1.04 -2.61 13.14
N TRP A 203 -2.33 -2.94 13.30
CA TRP A 203 -2.91 -3.29 14.60
C TRP A 203 -2.17 -4.46 15.25
N LEU A 204 -1.92 -5.52 14.47
CA LEU A 204 -1.24 -6.71 14.97
C LEU A 204 0.16 -6.36 15.49
N ARG A 205 0.94 -5.58 14.72
CA ARG A 205 2.28 -5.14 15.14
C ARG A 205 2.26 -4.36 16.44
N ALA A 206 1.31 -3.44 16.60
CA ALA A 206 1.21 -2.64 17.81
C ALA A 206 0.80 -3.51 19.03
N VAL A 207 -0.12 -4.46 18.84
CA VAL A 207 -0.49 -5.44 19.88
C VAL A 207 0.71 -6.31 20.28
N ASP A 208 1.42 -6.87 19.31
CA ASP A 208 2.61 -7.69 19.53
C ASP A 208 3.69 -6.92 20.29
N CYS A 209 3.88 -5.63 19.95
CA CYS A 209 4.83 -4.77 20.64
C CYS A 209 4.45 -4.51 22.10
N HIS A 210 3.19 -4.15 22.37
CA HIS A 210 2.71 -3.98 23.75
C HIS A 210 2.83 -5.27 24.55
N TYR A 211 2.49 -6.41 23.94
CA TYR A 211 2.62 -7.72 24.59
C TYR A 211 4.09 -8.04 24.91
N ALA A 212 5.00 -7.84 23.95
CA ALA A 212 6.43 -8.07 24.14
C ALA A 212 7.04 -7.19 25.25
N LEU A 213 6.48 -5.99 25.46
CA LEU A 213 6.84 -5.06 26.53
C LEU A 213 6.14 -5.35 27.87
N GLU A 214 5.39 -6.45 27.96
CA GLU A 214 4.61 -6.84 29.14
C GLU A 214 3.52 -5.82 29.52
N GLN A 215 3.14 -4.96 28.57
CA GLN A 215 2.07 -3.97 28.72
C GLN A 215 0.72 -4.62 28.38
N TYR A 216 0.38 -5.69 29.09
CA TYR A 216 -0.74 -6.57 28.73
C TYR A 216 -2.11 -5.88 28.74
N VAL A 217 -2.31 -4.92 29.64
CA VAL A 217 -3.54 -4.09 29.68
C VAL A 217 -3.69 -3.30 28.38
N ALA A 218 -2.61 -2.67 27.90
CA ALA A 218 -2.61 -1.91 26.66
C ALA A 218 -2.79 -2.82 25.45
N ALA A 219 -2.09 -3.97 25.40
CA ALA A 219 -2.26 -4.96 24.34
C ALA A 219 -3.70 -5.48 24.24
N ALA A 220 -4.34 -5.77 25.36
CA ALA A 220 -5.73 -6.23 25.38
C ALA A 220 -6.72 -5.14 24.97
N ALA A 221 -6.55 -3.90 25.47
CA ALA A 221 -7.37 -2.78 25.06
C ALA A 221 -7.26 -2.51 23.56
N LEU A 222 -6.04 -2.51 23.03
CA LEU A 222 -5.77 -2.31 21.60
C LEU A 222 -6.34 -3.43 20.74
N THR A 223 -6.27 -4.68 21.21
CA THR A 223 -6.87 -5.83 20.51
C THR A 223 -8.39 -5.69 20.39
N ARG A 224 -9.07 -5.27 21.46
CA ARG A 224 -10.53 -5.02 21.42
C ARG A 224 -10.87 -3.88 20.47
N LEU A 225 -10.05 -2.83 20.44
CA LEU A 225 -10.21 -1.71 19.51
C LEU A 225 -10.02 -2.17 18.06
N ALA A 226 -8.97 -2.94 17.78
CA ALA A 226 -8.69 -3.51 16.46
C ALA A 226 -9.86 -4.35 15.95
N VAL A 227 -10.45 -5.17 16.82
CA VAL A 227 -11.65 -5.98 16.53
C VAL A 227 -12.86 -5.12 16.13
N GLN A 228 -13.03 -3.94 16.73
CA GLN A 228 -14.15 -3.04 16.45
C GLN A 228 -13.91 -2.22 15.18
N GLN A 229 -12.70 -1.73 14.98
CA GLN A 229 -12.37 -0.78 13.90
C GLN A 229 -11.93 -1.47 12.60
N CYS A 230 -11.40 -2.69 12.70
CA CYS A 230 -10.86 -3.43 11.58
C CYS A 230 -11.53 -4.81 11.49
N PRO A 231 -12.61 -4.98 10.70
CA PRO A 231 -13.32 -6.26 10.56
C PRO A 231 -12.41 -7.42 10.12
N GLN A 232 -11.35 -7.10 9.36
CA GLN A 232 -10.37 -8.08 8.87
C GLN A 232 -9.43 -8.60 9.96
N PHE A 233 -9.33 -7.90 11.10
CA PHE A 233 -8.39 -8.26 12.17
C PHE A 233 -8.69 -9.64 12.76
N LYS A 234 -9.97 -9.98 12.97
CA LYS A 234 -10.37 -11.31 13.46
C LYS A 234 -10.05 -12.45 12.50
N SER A 235 -9.94 -12.13 11.21
CA SER A 235 -9.66 -13.11 10.16
C SER A 235 -8.16 -13.39 10.01
N LEU A 236 -7.30 -12.64 10.71
CA LEU A 236 -5.86 -12.91 10.72
C LEU A 236 -5.58 -14.26 11.42
N PRO A 237 -4.76 -15.15 10.82
CA PRO A 237 -4.35 -16.39 11.48
C PRO A 237 -3.74 -16.15 12.88
N SER A 238 -2.92 -15.10 13.02
CA SER A 238 -2.26 -14.71 14.27
C SER A 238 -3.21 -14.19 15.36
N PHE A 239 -4.47 -13.84 15.03
CA PHE A 239 -5.43 -13.36 16.03
C PHE A 239 -5.72 -14.42 17.10
N VAL A 240 -5.74 -15.70 16.71
CA VAL A 240 -5.93 -16.82 17.64
C VAL A 240 -4.80 -16.86 18.67
N ASP A 241 -3.55 -16.71 18.20
CA ASP A 241 -2.37 -16.73 19.06
C ASP A 241 -2.37 -15.56 20.05
N VAL A 242 -2.70 -14.35 19.57
CA VAL A 242 -2.84 -13.15 20.41
C VAL A 242 -3.86 -13.38 21.52
N ARG A 243 -5.04 -13.91 21.18
CA ARG A 243 -6.11 -14.15 22.15
C ARG A 243 -5.70 -15.14 23.22
N GLU A 244 -5.09 -16.26 22.84
CA GLU A 244 -4.64 -17.27 23.80
C GLU A 244 -3.46 -16.76 24.66
N ALA A 245 -2.55 -15.99 24.09
CA ALA A 245 -1.45 -15.37 24.81
C ALA A 245 -1.96 -14.41 25.89
N LEU A 246 -2.87 -13.50 25.52
CA LEU A 246 -3.48 -12.54 26.44
C LEU A 246 -4.35 -13.21 27.52
N LYS A 247 -5.05 -14.30 27.18
CA LYS A 247 -5.80 -15.10 28.15
C LYS A 247 -4.89 -15.72 29.22
N LYS A 248 -3.72 -16.24 28.83
CA LYS A 248 -2.74 -16.85 29.77
C LYS A 248 -2.21 -15.85 30.80
N VAL A 249 -2.07 -14.58 30.41
CA VAL A 249 -1.63 -13.49 31.30
C VAL A 249 -2.78 -12.76 31.99
N GLY A 250 -4.01 -13.29 31.95
CA GLY A 250 -5.15 -12.76 32.69
C GLY A 250 -5.90 -11.59 32.03
N HIS A 251 -5.68 -11.35 30.73
CA HIS A 251 -6.28 -10.22 29.99
C HIS A 251 -7.06 -10.67 28.73
N PRO A 252 -8.12 -11.50 28.85
CA PRO A 252 -8.84 -12.05 27.70
C PRO A 252 -9.51 -10.98 26.82
N VAL A 253 -9.60 -11.27 25.52
CA VAL A 253 -10.11 -10.38 24.46
C VAL A 253 -10.99 -11.11 23.45
#